data_AF-A0AAP9E0D0-F1
#
_entry.id   AF-A0AAP9E0D0-F1
#
_cell.length_a   1.000
_cell.length_b   1.000
_cell.length_c   1.000
_cell.angle_alpha   90.00
_cell.angle_beta   90.00
_cell.angle_gamma   90.00
#
_symmetry.space_group_name_H-M   'P 1'
#
loop_
_entity.id
_entity.type
_entity.pdbx_description
1 polymer ?
#
loop_
_entity_poly.entity_id
_entity_poly.type
_entity_poly.pdbx_seq_one_letter_code
_entity_poly.pdbx_strand_id
1 'polypeptide(L)'
;MPAAAEEEVQWVDGEGQQVQLDTGIASFKLDEGLIFLDGNNTRAWKKQIQSVPSGEEIGTVIPDDEDSTWIAIFEYTDSGYIEDSEKDNIDADALLDSYKEGTEEDNKEKDPSMHLFVDDWDVKPTYDADSNRLVWSLLAHNAQNEKIINYNMRVLTRTGYISIILVSDPEHLQADRKELEQRVLSTFQVTAGKRYEDFDKSTDKKAEYGLTGLVLGGAGLAVAKKLGFLALLKKFWIVIVAAIVGVWRLITGKKKKQEEPAEAQNEMQNESVRDNNTPPPPAT
;
A
#
# COMPACT_ATOMS: atom_id res chain seq x y z
N MET A 1 -1.69 -20.04 26.58
CA MET A 1 -1.31 -18.60 26.55
C MET A 1 -2.57 -17.83 26.22
N PRO A 2 -2.95 -16.77 26.95
CA PRO A 2 -4.06 -15.94 26.50
C PRO A 2 -3.71 -15.36 25.13
N ALA A 3 -4.68 -15.33 24.20
CA ALA A 3 -4.52 -14.62 22.95
C ALA A 3 -4.13 -13.17 23.28
N ALA A 4 -3.07 -12.65 22.67
CA ALA A 4 -2.77 -11.23 22.75
C ALA A 4 -4.02 -10.47 22.27
N ALA A 5 -4.49 -9.49 23.04
CA ALA A 5 -5.54 -8.61 22.56
C ALA A 5 -5.08 -8.00 21.23
N GLU A 6 -5.84 -8.21 20.16
CA GLU A 6 -5.52 -7.65 18.86
C GLU A 6 -5.50 -6.12 18.98
N GLU A 7 -4.43 -5.47 18.49
CA GLU A 7 -4.35 -4.01 18.44
C GLU A 7 -5.55 -3.48 17.66
N GLU A 8 -6.37 -2.62 18.27
CA GLU A 8 -7.55 -2.04 17.62
C GLU A 8 -7.11 -1.08 16.50
N VAL A 9 -7.42 -1.43 15.25
CA VAL A 9 -7.11 -0.61 14.08
C VAL A 9 -8.13 0.51 13.96
N GLN A 10 -7.64 1.74 13.94
CA GLN A 10 -8.44 2.95 13.74
C GLN A 10 -8.53 3.28 12.25
N TRP A 11 -9.76 3.35 11.75
CA TRP A 11 -10.10 3.66 10.36
C TRP A 11 -10.58 5.11 10.27
N VAL A 12 -10.09 5.86 9.30
CA VAL A 12 -10.55 7.23 9.03
C VAL A 12 -11.36 7.21 7.74
N ASP A 13 -12.66 7.44 7.84
CA ASP A 13 -13.52 7.56 6.66
C ASP A 13 -13.33 8.93 5.99
N GLY A 14 -13.40 8.95 4.67
CA GLY A 14 -13.28 10.16 3.87
C GLY A 14 -14.53 11.02 3.93
N GLU A 15 -14.35 12.31 4.21
CA GLU A 15 -15.37 13.36 4.18
C GLU A 15 -14.86 14.58 3.37
N GLY A 16 -13.76 14.41 2.63
CA GLY A 16 -13.06 15.47 1.91
C GLY A 16 -12.02 16.22 2.75
N GLN A 17 -11.69 15.76 3.96
CA GLN A 17 -10.64 16.32 4.80
C GLN A 17 -9.23 16.04 4.26
N GLN A 18 -8.27 16.86 4.66
CA GLN A 18 -6.86 16.58 4.42
C GLN A 18 -6.33 15.59 5.47
N VAL A 19 -5.63 14.55 5.02
CA VAL A 19 -4.91 13.61 5.88
C VAL A 19 -3.40 13.72 5.64
N GLN A 20 -2.62 13.42 6.69
CA GLN A 20 -1.16 13.45 6.62
C GLN A 20 -0.60 12.03 6.68
N LEU A 21 0.49 11.81 5.94
CA LEU A 21 1.28 10.61 6.03
C LEU A 21 2.35 10.76 7.13
N ASP A 22 2.25 9.90 8.14
CA ASP A 22 3.15 9.78 9.30
C ASP A 22 3.58 11.14 9.90
N THR A 23 4.90 11.41 10.02
CA THR A 23 5.48 12.65 10.57
C THR A 23 5.25 13.90 9.70
N GLY A 24 4.19 13.90 8.89
CA GLY A 24 3.83 14.93 7.94
C GLY A 24 4.79 14.99 6.75
N ILE A 25 5.25 13.85 6.23
CA ILE A 25 6.13 13.82 5.04
C ILE A 25 5.38 14.29 3.78
N ALA A 26 4.11 13.93 3.68
CA ALA A 26 3.21 14.35 2.63
C ALA A 26 1.76 14.36 3.14
N SER A 27 0.86 14.88 2.33
CA SER A 27 -0.58 14.91 2.61
C SER A 27 -1.38 14.79 1.31
N PHE A 28 -2.65 14.42 1.43
CA PHE A 28 -3.61 14.41 0.33
C PHE A 28 -5.03 14.61 0.90
N LYS A 29 -5.99 14.87 0.02
CA LYS A 29 -7.42 14.96 0.38
C LYS A 29 -8.04 13.57 0.39
N LEU A 30 -8.67 13.18 1.50
CA LEU A 30 -9.41 11.93 1.62
C LEU A 30 -10.87 12.16 1.26
N ASP A 31 -11.23 11.91 0.00
CA ASP A 31 -12.59 12.07 -0.51
C ASP A 31 -13.58 11.03 0.04
N GLU A 32 -14.87 11.37 0.04
CA GLU A 32 -15.98 10.47 0.42
C GLU A 32 -15.91 9.14 -0.33
N GLY A 33 -16.03 8.01 0.37
CA GLY A 33 -15.89 6.67 -0.22
C GLY A 33 -14.45 6.17 -0.33
N LEU A 34 -13.49 6.83 0.35
CA LEU A 34 -12.17 6.29 0.67
C LEU A 34 -12.02 6.15 2.18
N ILE A 35 -11.20 5.19 2.60
CA ILE A 35 -10.79 4.98 3.98
C ILE A 35 -9.28 5.11 4.06
N PHE A 36 -8.79 5.74 5.14
CA PHE A 36 -7.38 5.89 5.43
C PHE A 36 -6.98 5.20 6.74
N LEU A 37 -5.79 4.59 6.71
CA LEU A 37 -5.03 4.16 7.88
C LEU A 37 -3.72 4.95 7.92
N ASP A 38 -3.34 5.49 9.08
CA ASP A 38 -1.98 5.98 9.26
C ASP A 38 -0.95 4.83 9.28
N GLY A 39 0.35 5.15 9.40
CA GLY A 39 1.40 4.13 9.41
C GLY A 39 1.26 3.11 10.55
N ASN A 40 0.86 3.53 11.76
CA ASN A 40 0.69 2.63 12.90
C ASN A 40 -0.46 1.66 12.66
N ASN A 41 -1.60 2.18 12.22
CA ASN A 41 -2.79 1.40 11.94
C ASN A 41 -2.61 0.51 10.71
N THR A 42 -1.85 0.96 9.70
CA THR A 42 -1.45 0.14 8.56
C THR A 42 -0.66 -1.09 9.02
N ARG A 43 0.35 -0.91 9.90
CA ARG A 43 1.14 -2.02 10.43
C ARG A 43 0.31 -2.97 11.27
N ALA A 44 -0.57 -2.45 12.13
CA ALA A 44 -1.48 -3.26 12.94
C ALA A 44 -2.42 -4.08 12.06
N TRP A 45 -3.04 -3.45 11.05
CA TRP A 45 -3.91 -4.11 10.09
C TRP A 45 -3.17 -5.21 9.30
N LYS A 46 -1.97 -4.94 8.79
CA LYS A 46 -1.14 -5.94 8.09
C LYS A 46 -0.92 -7.19 8.95
N LYS A 47 -0.62 -7.04 10.25
CA LYS A 47 -0.49 -8.18 11.18
C LYS A 47 -1.80 -8.97 11.32
N GLN A 48 -2.94 -8.29 11.43
CA GLN A 48 -4.26 -8.94 11.56
C GLN A 48 -4.60 -9.81 10.33
N ILE A 49 -4.19 -9.38 9.14
CA ILE A 49 -4.38 -10.13 7.89
C ILE A 49 -3.23 -11.11 7.60
N GLN A 50 -2.35 -11.37 8.58
CA GLN A 50 -1.19 -12.26 8.46
C GLN A 50 -0.18 -11.85 7.38
N SER A 51 -0.21 -10.57 6.98
CA SER A 51 0.85 -9.95 6.19
C SER A 51 1.98 -9.49 7.10
N VAL A 52 3.22 -9.55 6.61
CA VAL A 52 4.38 -9.02 7.34
C VAL A 52 4.52 -7.52 7.06
N PRO A 53 4.47 -6.64 8.08
CA PRO A 53 4.80 -5.23 7.89
C PRO A 53 6.28 -5.04 7.59
N SER A 54 6.62 -4.09 6.71
CA SER A 54 8.01 -3.71 6.40
C SER A 54 8.61 -2.86 7.51
N GLY A 55 7.78 -2.17 8.29
CA GLY A 55 8.19 -1.17 9.29
C GLY A 55 8.32 0.23 8.71
N GLU A 56 8.22 0.38 7.38
CA GLU A 56 8.38 1.63 6.65
C GLU A 56 7.02 2.25 6.26
N GLU A 57 5.90 1.60 6.62
CA GLU A 57 4.56 2.08 6.27
C GLU A 57 4.24 3.43 6.92
N ILE A 58 3.79 4.38 6.11
CA ILE A 58 3.36 5.72 6.53
C ILE A 58 1.87 5.97 6.33
N GLY A 59 1.18 5.06 5.62
CA GLY A 59 -0.27 5.04 5.53
C GLY A 59 -0.79 4.04 4.51
N THR A 60 -2.11 3.86 4.47
CA THR A 60 -2.83 3.05 3.48
C THR A 60 -4.13 3.73 3.12
N VAL A 61 -4.50 3.68 1.84
CA VAL A 61 -5.83 4.08 1.34
C VAL A 61 -6.51 2.88 0.71
N ILE A 62 -7.80 2.75 0.99
CA ILE A 62 -8.67 1.68 0.49
C ILE A 62 -10.00 2.34 0.09
N PRO A 63 -10.62 1.99 -1.05
CA PRO A 63 -11.99 2.40 -1.35
C PRO A 63 -12.98 1.75 -0.38
N ASP A 64 -14.03 2.49 -0.02
CA ASP A 64 -15.17 1.96 0.76
C ASP A 64 -16.27 1.48 -0.19
N ASP A 65 -15.92 0.58 -1.10
CA ASP A 65 -16.81 0.04 -2.13
C ASP A 65 -16.54 -1.45 -2.30
N GLU A 66 -17.60 -2.28 -2.31
CA GLU A 66 -17.46 -3.72 -2.50
C GLU A 66 -17.02 -4.10 -3.93
N ASP A 67 -17.28 -3.22 -4.90
CA ASP A 67 -16.93 -3.42 -6.30
C ASP A 67 -15.54 -2.86 -6.66
N SER A 68 -14.88 -2.13 -5.74
CA SER A 68 -13.52 -1.61 -5.90
C SER A 68 -12.62 -2.20 -4.82
N THR A 69 -11.66 -3.04 -5.18
CA THR A 69 -10.90 -3.85 -4.20
C THR A 69 -9.43 -3.47 -4.09
N TRP A 70 -9.05 -2.31 -4.64
CA TRP A 70 -7.66 -1.89 -4.64
C TRP A 70 -7.19 -1.37 -3.28
N ILE A 71 -5.88 -1.40 -3.07
CA ILE A 71 -5.22 -0.89 -1.87
C ILE A 71 -4.00 -0.11 -2.32
N ALA A 72 -3.85 1.12 -1.83
CA ALA A 72 -2.62 1.87 -1.98
C ALA A 72 -1.89 1.93 -0.64
N ILE A 73 -0.74 1.27 -0.56
CA ILE A 73 0.14 1.33 0.61
C ILE A 73 1.22 2.37 0.35
N PHE A 74 1.43 3.24 1.34
CA PHE A 74 2.45 4.25 1.34
C PHE A 74 3.57 3.84 2.29
N GLU A 75 4.82 3.86 1.82
CA GLU A 75 6.01 3.62 2.64
C GLU A 75 7.02 4.76 2.44
N TYR A 76 7.84 5.05 3.46
CA TYR A 76 8.90 6.04 3.36
C TYR A 76 10.28 5.42 3.55
N THR A 77 11.22 5.78 2.68
CA THR A 77 12.63 5.42 2.82
C THR A 77 13.49 6.68 2.82
N ASP A 78 14.22 6.91 3.91
CA ASP A 78 15.19 8.01 4.06
C ASP A 78 16.54 7.58 3.46
N SER A 79 16.61 7.52 2.13
CA SER A 79 17.79 7.04 1.39
C SER A 79 18.87 8.10 1.14
N GLY A 80 18.61 9.36 1.47
CA GLY A 80 19.29 10.53 0.90
C GLY A 80 18.64 11.00 -0.41
N TYR A 81 19.08 12.18 -0.87
CA TYR A 81 18.65 12.79 -2.12
C TYR A 81 19.06 11.96 -3.35
N ILE A 82 18.07 11.49 -4.10
CA ILE A 82 18.27 10.64 -5.28
C ILE A 82 18.43 11.52 -6.51
N GLU A 83 19.58 11.46 -7.17
CA GLU A 83 19.79 12.24 -8.38
C GLU A 83 18.95 11.72 -9.57
N ASP A 84 18.33 12.65 -10.30
CA ASP A 84 17.51 12.41 -11.49
C ASP A 84 18.25 12.69 -12.81
N SER A 85 19.58 12.80 -12.75
CA SER A 85 20.43 13.03 -13.94
C SER A 85 20.28 11.95 -15.01
N GLU A 86 19.87 10.74 -14.62
CA GLU A 86 19.64 9.57 -15.48
C GLU A 86 18.24 9.53 -16.12
N LYS A 87 17.35 10.50 -15.87
CA LYS A 87 15.92 10.43 -16.27
C LYS A 87 15.68 10.09 -17.75
N ASP A 88 16.56 10.54 -18.64
CA ASP A 88 16.46 10.33 -20.09
C ASP A 88 17.20 9.06 -20.58
N ASN A 89 17.85 8.33 -19.67
CA ASN A 89 18.77 7.22 -19.97
C ASN A 89 18.44 5.93 -19.19
N ILE A 90 17.20 5.78 -18.71
CA ILE A 90 16.79 4.56 -18.00
C ILE A 90 16.67 3.42 -19.02
N ASP A 91 17.58 2.44 -18.92
CA ASP A 91 17.56 1.23 -19.77
C ASP A 91 16.53 0.22 -19.26
N ALA A 92 15.30 0.35 -19.76
CA ALA A 92 14.19 -0.49 -19.36
C ALA A 92 14.40 -1.98 -19.69
N ASP A 93 15.13 -2.30 -20.76
CA ASP A 93 15.31 -3.69 -21.18
C ASP A 93 16.34 -4.37 -20.25
N ALA A 94 17.44 -3.69 -19.91
CA ALA A 94 18.40 -4.19 -18.92
C ALA A 94 17.81 -4.33 -17.51
N LEU A 95 16.90 -3.44 -17.12
CA LEU A 95 16.16 -3.52 -15.87
C LEU A 95 15.21 -4.74 -15.86
N LEU A 96 14.52 -5.03 -16.96
CA LEU A 96 13.64 -6.19 -17.07
C LEU A 96 14.43 -7.50 -16.95
N ASP A 97 15.58 -7.58 -17.63
CA ASP A 97 16.47 -8.73 -17.53
C ASP A 97 16.94 -8.94 -16.08
N SER A 98 17.27 -7.86 -15.38
CA SER A 98 17.65 -7.91 -13.96
C SER A 98 16.52 -8.45 -13.07
N TYR A 99 15.26 -8.05 -13.33
CA TYR A 99 14.11 -8.59 -12.63
C TYR A 99 13.91 -10.08 -12.91
N LYS A 100 14.01 -10.50 -14.18
CA LYS A 100 13.88 -11.90 -14.58
C LYS A 100 14.93 -12.78 -13.90
N GLU A 101 16.20 -12.43 -14.06
CA GLU A 101 17.33 -13.20 -13.50
C GLU A 101 17.19 -13.39 -11.99
N GLY A 102 16.84 -12.32 -11.29
CA GLY A 102 16.83 -12.39 -9.85
C GLY A 102 15.52 -12.92 -9.25
N THR A 103 14.41 -12.90 -10.00
CA THR A 103 13.24 -13.69 -9.67
C THR A 103 13.49 -15.19 -9.87
N GLU A 104 14.17 -15.59 -10.94
CA GLU A 104 14.60 -16.98 -11.15
C GLU A 104 15.53 -17.46 -10.03
N GLU A 105 16.46 -16.60 -9.59
CA GLU A 105 17.32 -16.90 -8.46
C GLU A 105 16.51 -17.10 -7.17
N ASP A 106 15.51 -16.25 -6.87
CA ASP A 106 14.71 -16.34 -5.64
C ASP A 106 13.79 -17.56 -5.62
N ASN A 107 13.34 -18.01 -6.78
CA ASN A 107 12.61 -19.27 -6.92
C ASN A 107 13.44 -20.49 -6.48
N LYS A 108 14.79 -20.47 -6.56
CA LYS A 108 15.62 -21.62 -6.16
C LYS A 108 15.52 -21.98 -4.68
N GLU A 109 15.23 -20.99 -3.84
CA GLU A 109 15.11 -21.13 -2.39
C GLU A 109 13.64 -21.30 -1.93
N LYS A 110 12.69 -21.32 -2.88
CA LYS A 110 11.24 -21.38 -2.62
C LYS A 110 10.64 -22.70 -3.08
N ASP A 111 9.55 -23.09 -2.43
CA ASP A 111 8.70 -24.18 -2.91
C ASP A 111 8.18 -23.85 -4.33
N PRO A 112 8.16 -24.81 -5.28
CA PRO A 112 7.68 -24.59 -6.64
C PRO A 112 6.28 -23.98 -6.74
N SER A 113 5.40 -24.25 -5.78
CA SER A 113 4.06 -23.65 -5.75
C SER A 113 4.06 -22.14 -5.50
N MET A 114 5.17 -21.60 -4.98
CA MET A 114 5.37 -20.18 -4.64
C MET A 114 6.21 -19.44 -5.68
N HIS A 115 6.54 -20.09 -6.80
CA HIS A 115 7.34 -19.49 -7.86
C HIS A 115 6.59 -18.36 -8.57
N LEU A 116 7.34 -17.31 -8.90
CA LEU A 116 6.89 -16.19 -9.72
C LEU A 116 7.75 -16.08 -10.98
N PHE A 117 7.18 -15.53 -12.04
CA PHE A 117 7.85 -15.36 -13.32
C PHE A 117 7.57 -13.96 -13.84
N VAL A 118 8.63 -13.22 -14.19
CA VAL A 118 8.50 -11.88 -14.76
C VAL A 118 8.42 -12.02 -16.29
N ASP A 119 7.35 -11.51 -16.89
CA ASP A 119 7.08 -11.66 -18.32
C ASP A 119 7.64 -10.47 -19.11
N ASP A 120 7.16 -9.27 -18.79
CA ASP A 120 7.47 -8.01 -19.48
C ASP A 120 7.14 -6.81 -18.59
N TRP A 121 7.31 -5.60 -19.12
CA TRP A 121 6.69 -4.39 -18.59
C TRP A 121 5.23 -4.29 -19.00
N ASP A 122 4.36 -4.03 -18.04
CA ASP A 122 3.05 -3.42 -18.31
C ASP A 122 3.22 -1.90 -18.55
N VAL A 123 4.08 -1.25 -17.77
CA VAL A 123 4.49 0.16 -17.94
C VAL A 123 5.99 0.25 -17.76
N LYS A 124 6.70 0.69 -18.81
CA LYS A 124 8.15 0.90 -18.74
C LYS A 124 8.50 2.01 -17.73
N PRO A 125 9.64 1.89 -17.02
CA PRO A 125 10.12 2.93 -16.11
C PRO A 125 10.13 4.32 -16.74
N THR A 126 9.39 5.25 -16.14
CA THR A 126 9.26 6.63 -16.62
C THR A 126 9.35 7.60 -15.45
N TYR A 127 10.19 8.63 -15.58
CA TYR A 127 10.33 9.69 -14.60
C TYR A 127 9.70 10.99 -15.11
N ASP A 128 8.83 11.59 -14.30
CA ASP A 128 8.30 12.93 -14.49
C ASP A 128 9.02 13.92 -13.56
N ALA A 129 9.74 14.86 -14.16
CA ALA A 129 10.53 15.85 -13.45
C ALA A 129 9.67 16.98 -12.83
N ASP A 130 8.47 17.23 -13.35
CA ASP A 130 7.59 18.28 -12.81
C ASP A 130 6.95 17.83 -11.49
N SER A 131 6.67 16.53 -11.37
CA SER A 131 6.09 15.94 -10.16
C SER A 131 7.11 15.16 -9.30
N ASN A 132 8.35 15.01 -9.78
CA ASN A 132 9.41 14.16 -9.22
C ASN A 132 8.96 12.72 -8.95
N ARG A 133 8.18 12.15 -9.89
CA ARG A 133 7.60 10.80 -9.77
C ARG A 133 8.24 9.84 -10.76
N LEU A 134 8.74 8.73 -10.24
CA LEU A 134 9.18 7.57 -11.02
C LEU A 134 8.10 6.49 -10.97
N VAL A 135 7.67 5.99 -12.13
CA VAL A 135 6.62 4.97 -12.25
C VAL A 135 7.08 3.82 -13.12
N TRP A 136 6.76 2.59 -12.73
CA TRP A 136 6.90 1.39 -13.55
C TRP A 136 5.90 0.31 -13.13
N SER A 137 5.63 -0.63 -14.02
CA SER A 137 4.70 -1.74 -13.77
C SER A 137 5.23 -3.01 -14.43
N LEU A 138 5.44 -4.06 -13.64
CA LEU A 138 5.84 -5.37 -14.16
C LEU A 138 4.60 -6.21 -14.46
N LEU A 139 4.60 -6.89 -15.60
CA LEU A 139 3.71 -8.01 -15.89
C LEU A 139 4.44 -9.30 -15.49
N ALA A 140 3.75 -10.13 -14.71
CA ALA A 140 4.27 -11.39 -14.21
C ALA A 140 3.16 -12.45 -14.14
N HIS A 141 3.53 -13.68 -13.82
CA HIS A 141 2.59 -14.73 -13.43
C HIS A 141 3.14 -15.61 -12.30
N ASN A 142 2.26 -16.30 -11.60
CA ASN A 142 2.63 -17.32 -10.61
C ASN A 142 2.72 -18.73 -11.20
N ALA A 143 3.06 -19.72 -10.37
CA ALA A 143 3.13 -21.13 -10.75
C ALA A 143 1.80 -21.71 -11.32
N GLN A 144 0.67 -21.07 -11.09
CA GLN A 144 -0.64 -21.44 -11.63
C GLN A 144 -0.99 -20.72 -12.95
N ASN A 145 -0.07 -19.90 -13.49
CA ASN A 145 -0.27 -19.01 -14.63
C ASN A 145 -1.30 -17.90 -14.40
N GLU A 146 -1.58 -17.57 -13.13
CA GLU A 146 -2.39 -16.41 -12.81
C GLU A 146 -1.53 -15.16 -13.03
N LYS A 147 -2.06 -14.20 -13.80
CA LYS A 147 -1.36 -12.96 -14.08
C LYS A 147 -1.25 -12.11 -12.83
N ILE A 148 -0.16 -11.37 -12.72
CA ILE A 148 0.14 -10.45 -11.66
C ILE A 148 0.64 -9.17 -12.30
N ILE A 149 0.16 -8.04 -11.81
CA ILE A 149 0.74 -6.74 -12.15
C ILE A 149 1.31 -6.11 -10.88
N ASN A 150 2.55 -5.66 -10.97
CA ASN A 150 3.24 -4.99 -9.88
C ASN A 150 3.48 -3.52 -10.23
N TYR A 151 2.48 -2.70 -9.96
CA TYR A 151 2.53 -1.26 -10.20
C TYR A 151 3.26 -0.53 -9.07
N ASN A 152 4.32 0.18 -9.43
CA ASN A 152 5.18 0.91 -8.52
C ASN A 152 5.19 2.40 -8.87
N MET A 153 5.03 3.23 -7.86
CA MET A 153 5.33 4.66 -7.94
C MET A 153 6.28 5.05 -6.81
N ARG A 154 7.23 5.92 -7.13
CA ARG A 154 8.15 6.55 -6.18
C ARG A 154 8.05 8.05 -6.34
N VAL A 155 7.71 8.76 -5.26
CA VAL A 155 7.74 10.22 -5.22
C VAL A 155 9.03 10.63 -4.52
N LEU A 156 9.95 11.28 -5.24
CA LEU A 156 11.21 11.72 -4.63
C LEU A 156 10.95 12.87 -3.67
N THR A 157 11.69 12.86 -2.56
CA THR A 157 11.65 13.90 -1.52
C THR A 157 13.04 14.48 -1.32
N ARG A 158 13.15 15.48 -0.44
CA ARG A 158 14.42 16.12 -0.08
C ARG A 158 15.50 15.12 0.37
N THR A 159 15.11 14.11 1.15
CA THR A 159 16.04 13.18 1.79
C THR A 159 15.76 11.72 1.46
N GLY A 160 14.86 11.43 0.53
CA GLY A 160 14.50 10.05 0.23
C GLY A 160 13.37 9.95 -0.79
N TYR A 161 12.47 9.00 -0.56
CA TYR A 161 11.30 8.82 -1.41
C TYR A 161 10.12 8.19 -0.67
N ILE A 162 8.92 8.46 -1.18
CA ILE A 162 7.68 7.78 -0.79
C ILE A 162 7.39 6.70 -1.83
N SER A 163 7.31 5.45 -1.40
CA SER A 163 6.78 4.35 -2.20
C SER A 163 5.27 4.35 -2.13
N ILE A 164 4.62 4.27 -3.29
CA ILE A 164 3.18 4.05 -3.42
C ILE A 164 3.01 2.74 -4.17
N ILE A 165 2.48 1.74 -3.47
CA ILE A 165 2.29 0.38 -3.97
C ILE A 165 0.79 0.19 -4.14
N LEU A 166 0.36 0.02 -5.40
CA LEU A 166 -1.02 -0.31 -5.73
C LEU A 166 -1.17 -1.84 -5.80
N VAL A 167 -2.01 -2.38 -4.95
CA VAL A 167 -2.45 -3.78 -4.99
C VAL A 167 -3.86 -3.78 -5.57
N SER A 168 -4.04 -4.49 -6.67
CA SER A 168 -5.30 -4.61 -7.43
C SER A 168 -5.26 -5.92 -8.21
N ASP A 169 -6.41 -6.43 -8.62
CA ASP A 169 -6.46 -7.58 -9.51
C ASP A 169 -6.11 -7.18 -10.96
N PRO A 170 -5.56 -8.09 -11.77
CA PRO A 170 -5.14 -7.77 -13.13
C PRO A 170 -6.28 -7.31 -14.06
N GLU A 171 -7.53 -7.68 -13.78
CA GLU A 171 -8.68 -7.34 -14.62
C GLU A 171 -9.10 -5.88 -14.42
N HIS A 172 -8.97 -5.36 -13.19
CA HIS A 172 -9.38 -4.00 -12.83
C HIS A 172 -8.24 -2.99 -12.69
N LEU A 173 -6.96 -3.40 -12.72
CA LEU A 173 -5.82 -2.52 -12.45
C LEU A 173 -5.87 -1.17 -13.17
N GLN A 174 -6.22 -1.13 -14.46
CA GLN A 174 -6.24 0.13 -15.21
C GLN A 174 -7.30 1.10 -14.67
N ALA A 175 -8.45 0.58 -14.24
CA ALA A 175 -9.51 1.38 -13.61
C ALA A 175 -9.08 1.83 -12.21
N ASP A 176 -8.54 0.91 -11.40
CA ASP A 176 -8.09 1.17 -10.03
C ASP A 176 -6.94 2.18 -9.97
N ARG A 177 -5.98 2.04 -10.90
CA ARG A 177 -4.89 3.01 -11.08
C ARG A 177 -5.43 4.39 -11.39
N LYS A 178 -6.38 4.49 -12.32
CA LYS A 178 -7.00 5.76 -12.70
C LYS A 178 -7.75 6.37 -11.51
N GLU A 179 -8.41 5.55 -10.71
CA GLU A 179 -9.08 5.99 -9.49
C GLU A 179 -8.07 6.54 -8.46
N LEU A 180 -6.99 5.79 -8.17
CA LEU A 180 -5.90 6.24 -7.31
C LEU A 180 -5.32 7.58 -7.79
N GLU A 181 -5.06 7.70 -9.08
CA GLU A 181 -4.53 8.92 -9.70
C GLU A 181 -5.47 10.11 -9.51
N GLN A 182 -6.76 9.91 -9.77
CA GLN A 182 -7.76 10.98 -9.74
C GLN A 182 -8.16 11.41 -8.34
N ARG A 183 -8.30 10.46 -7.41
CA ARG A 183 -8.87 10.72 -6.08
C ARG A 183 -7.80 11.00 -5.02
N VAL A 184 -6.62 10.42 -5.16
CA VAL A 184 -5.54 10.56 -4.17
C VAL A 184 -4.38 11.38 -4.73
N LEU A 185 -3.80 10.95 -5.85
CA LEU A 185 -2.55 11.53 -6.34
C LEU A 185 -2.68 12.93 -6.95
N SER A 186 -3.90 13.32 -7.34
CA SER A 186 -4.24 14.66 -7.84
C SER A 186 -4.15 15.74 -6.76
N THR A 187 -4.34 15.37 -5.49
CA THR A 187 -4.24 16.28 -4.33
C THR A 187 -3.00 16.03 -3.48
N PHE A 188 -2.24 14.98 -3.82
CA PHE A 188 -1.04 14.56 -3.11
C PHE A 188 0.08 15.60 -3.20
N GLN A 189 0.58 16.01 -2.05
CA GLN A 189 1.61 17.04 -1.91
C GLN A 189 2.63 16.61 -0.87
N VAL A 190 3.91 16.67 -1.26
CA VAL A 190 5.03 16.57 -0.31
C VAL A 190 5.11 17.86 0.50
N THR A 191 5.28 17.75 1.80
CA THR A 191 5.26 18.89 2.72
C THR A 191 6.43 19.83 2.44
N ALA A 192 6.20 21.14 2.56
CA ALA A 192 7.24 22.16 2.43
C ALA A 192 8.43 21.92 3.38
N GLY A 193 9.65 22.11 2.89
CA GLY A 193 10.89 21.79 3.57
C GLY A 193 11.31 20.32 3.41
N LYS A 194 10.44 19.46 2.87
CA LYS A 194 10.70 18.05 2.58
C LYS A 194 10.58 17.70 1.09
N ARG A 195 10.28 18.67 0.22
CA ARG A 195 10.12 18.43 -1.22
C ARG A 195 11.48 18.23 -1.90
N TYR A 196 11.48 17.59 -3.05
CA TYR A 196 12.71 17.28 -3.78
C TYR A 196 13.53 18.56 -4.06
N GLU A 197 12.87 19.64 -4.47
CA GLU A 197 13.48 20.94 -4.74
C GLU A 197 13.96 21.69 -3.48
N ASP A 198 13.55 21.25 -2.28
CA ASP A 198 14.03 21.82 -1.02
C ASP A 198 15.40 21.25 -0.61
N PHE A 199 16.06 20.48 -1.48
CA PHE A 199 17.40 19.93 -1.27
C PHE A 199 18.47 21.01 -1.08
N ASP A 200 19.26 20.86 -0.02
CA ASP A 200 20.40 21.70 0.30
C ASP A 200 21.69 20.88 0.24
N LYS A 201 22.46 21.09 -0.84
CA LYS A 201 23.75 20.43 -1.07
C LYS A 201 24.80 20.63 0.04
N SER A 202 24.61 21.62 0.94
CA SER A 202 25.54 21.91 2.03
C SER A 202 25.24 21.10 3.30
N THR A 203 24.01 20.63 3.46
CA THR A 203 23.57 19.90 4.68
C THR A 203 23.05 18.51 4.39
N ASP A 204 22.42 18.31 3.23
CA ASP A 204 21.69 17.09 2.92
C ASP A 204 22.60 16.03 2.32
N LYS A 205 22.30 14.77 2.64
CA LYS A 205 23.02 13.62 2.12
C LYS A 205 22.46 13.22 0.77
N LYS A 206 23.34 12.87 -0.17
CA LYS A 206 22.94 12.21 -1.42
C LYS A 206 22.77 10.71 -1.19
N ALA A 207 21.82 10.11 -1.89
CA ALA A 207 21.70 8.67 -1.99
C ALA A 207 22.90 8.09 -2.75
N GLU A 208 23.20 6.82 -2.50
CA GLU A 208 24.28 6.10 -3.18
C GLU A 208 23.89 5.65 -4.62
N TYR A 209 22.65 5.93 -5.03
CA TYR A 209 22.06 5.52 -6.30
C TYR A 209 21.15 6.61 -6.89
N GLY A 210 21.03 6.59 -8.22
CA GLY A 210 20.05 7.38 -8.99
C GLY A 210 18.78 6.58 -9.32
N LEU A 211 18.00 7.08 -10.29
CA LEU A 211 16.72 6.49 -10.71
C LEU A 211 16.83 5.02 -11.12
N THR A 212 17.89 4.62 -11.85
CA THR A 212 18.06 3.22 -12.28
C THR A 212 18.23 2.28 -11.10
N GLY A 213 19.05 2.68 -10.12
CA GLY A 213 19.23 1.91 -8.89
C GLY A 213 17.96 1.89 -8.03
N LEU A 214 17.16 2.96 -8.05
CA LEU A 214 15.87 3.02 -7.37
C LEU A 214 14.87 2.01 -7.92
N VAL A 215 14.78 1.84 -9.25
CA VAL A 215 13.94 0.78 -9.86
C VAL A 215 14.36 -0.60 -9.33
N LEU A 216 15.67 -0.85 -9.23
CA LEU A 216 16.23 -2.11 -8.71
C LEU A 216 16.15 -2.25 -7.17
N GLY A 217 15.35 -1.43 -6.50
CA GLY A 217 15.16 -1.50 -5.04
C GLY A 217 16.24 -0.80 -4.22
N GLY A 218 16.90 0.21 -4.79
CA GLY A 218 17.93 1.00 -4.11
C GLY A 218 19.33 0.37 -4.14
N ALA A 219 19.56 -0.58 -5.04
CA ALA A 219 20.90 -1.12 -5.30
C ALA A 219 21.35 -0.73 -6.70
N GLY A 220 22.56 -0.15 -6.82
CA GLY A 220 23.14 0.09 -8.14
C GLY A 220 23.38 -1.23 -8.91
N LEU A 221 23.37 -1.18 -10.24
CA LEU A 221 23.64 -2.34 -11.13
C LEU A 221 24.89 -3.15 -10.74
N ALA A 222 25.93 -2.49 -10.22
CA ALA A 222 27.17 -3.13 -9.78
C ALA A 222 27.01 -3.96 -8.49
N VAL A 223 26.06 -3.59 -7.63
CA VAL A 223 25.71 -4.28 -6.38
C VAL A 223 24.74 -5.44 -6.66
N ALA A 224 23.75 -5.21 -7.54
CA ALA A 224 22.80 -6.24 -8.00
C ALA A 224 23.51 -7.49 -8.57
N LYS A 225 24.61 -7.30 -9.31
CA LYS A 225 25.44 -8.40 -9.86
C LYS A 225 26.29 -9.14 -8.82
N LYS A 226 26.56 -8.56 -7.65
CA LYS A 226 27.50 -9.12 -6.65
C LYS A 226 26.85 -9.70 -5.40
N LEU A 227 25.71 -9.15 -4.97
CA LEU A 227 25.04 -9.53 -3.72
C LEU A 227 23.91 -10.54 -3.91
N GLY A 228 23.61 -10.89 -5.17
CA GLY A 228 22.40 -11.63 -5.52
C GLY A 228 21.19 -10.74 -5.35
N PHE A 229 20.45 -10.53 -6.43
CA PHE A 229 19.19 -9.77 -6.45
C PHE A 229 18.17 -10.27 -5.39
N LEU A 230 18.37 -11.50 -4.90
CA LEU A 230 17.68 -12.20 -3.81
C LEU A 230 17.41 -11.41 -2.52
N ALA A 231 18.35 -10.59 -2.04
CA ALA A 231 18.17 -9.92 -0.75
C ALA A 231 17.17 -8.76 -0.82
N LEU A 232 16.90 -8.24 -2.03
CA LEU A 232 16.21 -6.96 -2.26
C LEU A 232 14.73 -7.14 -2.60
N LEU A 233 14.37 -8.29 -3.17
CA LEU A 233 13.02 -8.60 -3.64
C LEU A 233 12.05 -9.03 -2.54
N LYS A 234 12.56 -9.48 -1.38
CA LYS A 234 11.74 -9.99 -0.27
C LYS A 234 10.67 -9.00 0.21
N LYS A 235 10.87 -7.70 -0.01
CA LYS A 235 9.92 -6.64 0.40
C LYS A 235 8.72 -6.49 -0.55
N PHE A 236 8.80 -6.89 -1.82
CA PHE A 236 7.86 -6.38 -2.84
C PHE A 236 6.71 -7.32 -3.23
N TRP A 237 6.77 -8.63 -2.95
CA TRP A 237 5.85 -9.61 -3.58
C TRP A 237 4.85 -10.25 -2.62
N ILE A 238 5.12 -10.20 -1.32
CA ILE A 238 4.31 -10.84 -0.27
C ILE A 238 2.95 -10.13 -0.07
N VAL A 239 2.77 -8.95 -0.66
CA VAL A 239 1.63 -8.06 -0.40
C VAL A 239 0.37 -8.43 -1.21
N ILE A 240 0.49 -9.06 -2.37
CA ILE A 240 -0.61 -9.07 -3.35
C ILE A 240 -1.77 -10.02 -2.98
N VAL A 241 -1.50 -11.23 -2.47
CA VAL A 241 -2.57 -12.24 -2.25
C VAL A 241 -3.27 -12.11 -0.89
N ALA A 242 -2.55 -11.73 0.17
CA ALA A 242 -3.14 -11.60 1.51
C ALA A 242 -3.97 -10.31 1.68
N ALA A 243 -3.63 -9.25 0.97
CA ALA A 243 -4.24 -7.93 1.13
C ALA A 243 -5.66 -7.86 0.54
N ILE A 244 -5.92 -8.51 -0.60
CA ILE A 244 -7.25 -8.55 -1.23
C ILE A 244 -8.28 -9.27 -0.32
N VAL A 245 -7.90 -10.41 0.28
CA VAL A 245 -8.75 -11.13 1.26
C VAL A 245 -8.96 -10.30 2.53
N GLY A 246 -7.94 -9.54 2.94
CA GLY A 246 -7.99 -8.62 4.06
C GLY A 246 -9.02 -7.51 3.86
N VAL A 247 -9.00 -6.82 2.71
CA VAL A 247 -9.94 -5.75 2.35
C VAL A 247 -11.38 -6.24 2.34
N TRP A 248 -11.63 -7.39 1.73
CA TRP A 248 -12.99 -7.92 1.65
C TRP A 248 -13.60 -8.20 3.04
N ARG A 249 -12.79 -8.60 4.03
CA ARG A 249 -13.21 -8.73 5.43
C ARG A 249 -13.47 -7.39 6.13
N LEU A 250 -12.78 -6.31 5.74
CA LEU A 250 -13.00 -4.98 6.29
C LEU A 250 -14.33 -4.39 5.84
N ILE A 251 -14.58 -4.42 4.53
CA ILE A 251 -15.78 -3.82 3.92
C ILE A 251 -17.03 -4.57 4.40
N THR A 252 -16.99 -5.90 4.40
CA THR A 252 -18.12 -6.73 4.88
C THR A 252 -18.29 -6.70 6.41
N GLY A 253 -17.21 -6.53 7.18
CA GLY A 253 -17.23 -6.45 8.65
C GLY A 253 -17.82 -5.13 9.18
N LYS A 254 -17.55 -4.01 8.51
CA LYS A 254 -18.12 -2.69 8.85
C LYS A 254 -19.65 -2.69 8.72
N LYS A 255 -20.21 -3.28 7.65
CA LYS A 255 -21.67 -3.35 7.43
C LYS A 255 -22.41 -4.17 8.49
N LYS A 256 -21.87 -5.33 8.89
CA LYS A 256 -22.46 -6.13 10.00
C LYS A 256 -22.55 -5.36 11.31
N LYS A 257 -21.55 -4.52 11.61
CA LYS A 257 -21.52 -3.70 12.82
C LYS A 257 -22.46 -2.49 12.73
N GLN A 258 -22.86 -2.08 11.52
CA GLN A 258 -23.80 -1.00 11.24
C GLN A 258 -25.26 -1.50 11.19
N GLU A 259 -25.50 -2.76 10.80
CA GLU A 259 -26.79 -3.45 10.91
C GLU A 259 -27.13 -3.85 12.36
N GLU A 260 -26.11 -4.09 13.19
CA GLU A 260 -26.28 -4.44 14.61
C GLU A 260 -26.13 -3.21 15.54
N PRO A 261 -27.00 -2.18 15.41
CA PRO A 261 -27.65 -1.63 16.60
C PRO A 261 -29.06 -1.02 16.37
N ALA A 262 -29.93 -1.62 15.54
CA ALA A 262 -31.36 -1.23 15.49
C ALA A 262 -32.32 -2.32 15.97
N GLU A 263 -32.00 -3.61 15.77
CA GLU A 263 -32.88 -4.71 16.20
C GLU A 263 -32.60 -5.15 17.65
N ALA A 264 -31.33 -5.23 18.06
CA ALA A 264 -30.97 -5.64 19.43
C ALA A 264 -31.42 -4.64 20.51
N GLN A 265 -31.50 -3.34 20.21
CA GLN A 265 -32.04 -2.33 21.14
C GLN A 265 -33.57 -2.35 21.21
N ASN A 266 -34.25 -2.71 20.11
CA ASN A 266 -35.71 -2.84 20.09
C ASN A 266 -36.20 -4.12 20.78
N GLU A 267 -35.46 -5.23 20.70
CA GLU A 267 -35.82 -6.46 21.43
C GLU A 267 -35.62 -6.30 22.95
N MET A 268 -34.52 -5.72 23.40
CA MET A 268 -34.30 -5.46 24.84
C MET A 268 -35.28 -4.43 25.42
N GLN A 269 -35.73 -3.43 24.64
CA GLN A 269 -36.77 -2.51 25.09
C GLN A 269 -38.16 -3.17 25.12
N ASN A 270 -38.50 -4.02 24.14
CA ASN A 270 -39.79 -4.71 24.12
C ASN A 270 -39.94 -5.76 25.23
N GLU A 271 -38.84 -6.41 25.65
CA GLU A 271 -38.88 -7.36 26.78
C GLU A 271 -39.11 -6.63 28.11
N SER A 272 -38.44 -5.49 28.32
CA SER A 272 -38.62 -4.67 29.54
C SER A 272 -40.01 -4.03 29.69
N VAL A 273 -40.71 -3.79 28.57
CA VAL A 273 -42.09 -3.26 28.56
C VAL A 273 -43.13 -4.36 28.81
N ARG A 274 -42.84 -5.61 28.43
CA ARG A 274 -43.74 -6.75 28.69
C ARG A 274 -43.79 -7.13 30.17
N ASP A 275 -42.68 -7.07 30.88
CA ASP A 275 -42.64 -7.44 32.31
C ASP A 275 -43.31 -6.41 33.23
N ASN A 276 -43.40 -5.14 32.83
CA ASN A 276 -44.01 -4.07 33.63
C ASN A 276 -45.55 -3.96 33.51
N ASN A 277 -46.19 -4.75 32.64
CA ASN A 277 -47.64 -4.72 32.41
C ASN A 277 -48.40 -5.89 33.05
N THR A 278 -47.78 -6.64 33.96
CA THR A 278 -48.50 -7.67 34.73
C THR A 278 -49.31 -7.00 35.85
N PRO A 279 -50.65 -7.03 35.83
CA PRO A 279 -51.45 -6.44 36.92
C PRO A 279 -51.16 -7.20 38.23
N PRO A 280 -51.10 -6.50 39.37
CA PRO A 280 -50.95 -7.18 40.66
C PRO A 280 -52.16 -8.10 40.89
N PRO A 281 -51.94 -9.29 41.49
CA PRO A 281 -53.03 -10.21 41.78
C PRO A 281 -54.05 -9.57 42.74
N PRO A 282 -55.35 -9.87 42.59
CA PRO A 282 -56.39 -9.29 43.44
C PRO A 282 -56.21 -9.73 44.90
N ALA A 283 -56.30 -8.76 45.81
CA ALA A 283 -56.18 -9.00 47.24
C ALA A 283 -57.35 -9.84 47.77
N THR A 284 -57.03 -10.91 48.50
CA THR A 284 -57.93 -11.67 49.37
C THR A 284 -57.27 -11.88 50.72
#